data_AF-A0AAV4N4D0-F1
#
_entry.id   AF-A0AAV4N4D0-F1
#
_cell.length_a   1.000
_cell.length_b   1.000
_cell.length_c   1.000
_cell.angle_alpha   90.00
_cell.angle_beta   90.00
_cell.angle_gamma   90.00
#
_symmetry.space_group_name_H-M   'P 1'
#
loop_
_entity.id
_entity.type
_entity.pdbx_description
1 polymer ?
#
loop_
_entity_poly.entity_id
_entity_poly.type
_entity_poly.pdbx_seq_one_letter_code
_entity_poly.pdbx_strand_id
1 'polypeptide(L)'
;MIYFCFIQEWSTYKATVKFPFYIPPGRLHDVCMGLVLTFSMYSGVTGGSTSAVMCLLCNTIYLTVSSLISSFGSELNQKFKTQNLSEFLFKEIKNFKSIVLLTEAVDEALNACVFFLYCEFCSMIFVTISLAISQEKSFQSDLAKLFIAWNFINQLYLFYNFTISGSAILEEGEKLKKVGLECPQEVSQNTCFIPNEKDKSVMAFFLLLGSTRDNLLRVTGGGMFVIDKTIFLTVINAVVTYSVIMFQLSYVEKK
;
A
#
# COMPACT_ATOMS: atom_id res chain seq x y z
N MET A 1 -9.19 15.63 -10.93
CA MET A 1 -8.95 16.66 -9.90
C MET A 1 -7.74 17.53 -10.25
N ILE A 2 -6.57 16.95 -10.53
CA ILE A 2 -5.37 17.66 -11.01
C ILE A 2 -5.69 18.61 -12.18
N TYR A 3 -6.49 18.16 -13.15
CA TYR A 3 -6.92 18.99 -14.28
C TYR A 3 -7.73 20.24 -13.88
N PHE A 4 -8.59 20.14 -12.86
CA PHE A 4 -9.45 21.23 -12.41
C PHE A 4 -8.64 22.25 -11.58
N CYS A 5 -7.75 21.77 -10.70
CA CYS A 5 -6.80 22.61 -9.97
C CYS A 5 -5.82 23.32 -10.91
N PHE A 6 -5.33 22.60 -11.93
CA PHE A 6 -4.46 23.17 -12.95
C PHE A 6 -5.18 24.28 -13.70
N ILE A 7 -6.41 24.07 -14.18
CA ILE A 7 -7.21 25.11 -14.87
C ILE A 7 -7.43 26.35 -13.99
N GLN A 8 -7.56 26.16 -12.67
CA GLN A 8 -7.89 27.24 -11.76
C GLN A 8 -6.67 28.06 -11.35
N GLU A 9 -5.58 27.44 -10.90
CA GLU A 9 -4.30 28.14 -10.67
C GLU A 9 -3.81 28.80 -11.95
N TRP A 10 -4.05 28.18 -13.10
CA TRP A 10 -3.77 28.74 -14.41
C TRP A 10 -4.53 30.02 -14.72
N SER A 11 -5.80 30.11 -14.33
CA SER A 11 -6.58 31.34 -14.49
C SER A 11 -5.99 32.50 -13.68
N THR A 12 -5.48 32.18 -12.48
CA THR A 12 -4.80 33.13 -11.58
C THR A 12 -3.43 33.52 -12.12
N TYR A 13 -2.65 32.55 -12.61
CA TYR A 13 -1.32 32.75 -13.20
C TYR A 13 -1.38 33.61 -14.47
N LYS A 14 -2.38 33.37 -15.33
CA LYS A 14 -2.66 34.18 -16.52
C LYS A 14 -2.96 35.65 -16.19
N ALA A 15 -3.51 35.92 -15.01
CA ALA A 15 -3.83 37.28 -14.56
C ALA A 15 -2.64 38.00 -13.89
N THR A 16 -1.64 37.27 -13.40
CA THR A 16 -0.56 37.83 -12.57
C THR A 16 0.82 37.88 -13.23
N VAL A 17 1.12 36.99 -14.18
CA VAL A 17 2.45 36.94 -14.79
C VAL A 17 2.59 37.96 -15.93
N LYS A 18 3.37 39.01 -15.67
CA LYS A 18 3.87 39.92 -16.70
C LYS A 18 5.20 39.39 -17.22
N PHE A 19 5.22 38.91 -18.46
CA PHE A 19 6.48 38.49 -19.08
C PHE A 19 7.34 39.73 -19.43
N PRO A 20 8.64 39.74 -19.08
CA PRO A 20 9.53 40.88 -19.34
C PRO A 20 9.96 41.01 -20.82
N PHE A 21 9.39 40.22 -21.73
CA PHE A 21 9.72 40.22 -23.15
C PHE A 21 8.46 40.42 -24.00
N TYR A 22 8.58 41.20 -25.07
CA TYR A 22 7.49 41.46 -26.02
C TYR A 22 7.25 40.21 -26.88
N ILE A 23 6.33 39.34 -26.45
CA ILE A 23 5.83 38.21 -27.24
C ILE A 23 4.72 38.76 -28.16
N PRO A 24 4.75 38.52 -29.49
CA PRO A 24 3.71 38.97 -30.40
C PRO A 24 2.33 38.54 -29.88
N PRO A 25 1.38 39.48 -29.67
CA PRO A 25 0.14 39.19 -28.97
C PRO A 25 -0.73 38.20 -29.76
N GLY A 26 -1.13 37.11 -29.09
CA GLY A 26 -2.31 36.30 -29.46
C GLY A 26 -2.08 34.96 -30.17
N ARG A 27 -0.89 34.62 -30.69
CA ARG A 27 -0.68 33.29 -31.32
C ARG A 27 0.33 32.41 -30.62
N LEU A 28 1.53 32.90 -30.34
CA LEU A 28 2.58 32.07 -29.74
C LEU A 28 2.24 31.71 -28.29
N HIS A 29 1.77 32.70 -27.53
CA HIS A 29 1.26 32.50 -26.18
C HIS A 29 0.14 31.46 -26.16
N ASP A 30 -0.91 31.62 -26.97
CA ASP A 30 -2.06 30.71 -26.93
C ASP A 30 -1.72 29.28 -27.39
N VAL A 31 -0.76 29.12 -28.32
CA VAL A 31 -0.24 27.80 -28.72
C VAL A 31 0.59 27.15 -27.59
N CYS A 32 1.51 27.88 -26.96
CA CYS A 32 2.27 27.38 -25.81
C CYS A 32 1.34 26.99 -24.65
N MET A 33 0.32 27.80 -24.40
CA MET A 33 -0.70 27.56 -23.38
C MET A 33 -1.55 26.33 -23.70
N GLY A 34 -1.94 26.15 -24.97
CA GLY A 34 -2.61 24.94 -25.43
C GLY A 34 -1.78 23.69 -25.23
N LEU A 35 -0.48 23.74 -25.58
CA LEU A 35 0.45 22.63 -25.38
C LEU A 35 0.60 22.26 -23.90
N VAL A 36 0.80 23.23 -23.02
CA VAL A 36 0.90 23.01 -21.58
C VAL A 36 -0.37 22.34 -21.03
N LEU A 37 -1.55 22.81 -21.44
CA LEU A 37 -2.83 22.18 -21.04
C LEU A 37 -2.95 20.75 -21.56
N THR A 38 -2.59 20.50 -22.83
CA THR A 38 -2.62 19.16 -23.42
C THR A 38 -1.64 18.22 -22.70
N PHE A 39 -0.42 18.66 -22.39
CA PHE A 39 0.55 17.87 -21.64
C PHE A 39 0.08 17.59 -20.21
N SER A 40 -0.52 18.56 -19.52
CA SER A 40 -1.09 18.36 -18.18
C SER A 40 -2.28 17.38 -18.19
N MET A 41 -3.16 17.48 -19.18
CA MET A 41 -4.26 16.51 -19.37
C MET A 41 -3.74 15.12 -19.65
N TYR A 42 -2.81 15.00 -20.60
CA TYR A 42 -2.20 13.73 -20.97
C TYR A 42 -1.49 13.09 -19.77
N SER A 43 -0.69 13.87 -19.03
CA SER A 43 -0.01 13.41 -17.82
C SER A 43 -0.98 12.98 -16.73
N GLY A 44 -2.09 13.70 -16.55
CA GLY A 44 -3.10 13.33 -15.54
C GLY A 44 -3.83 12.03 -15.90
N VAL A 45 -4.23 11.87 -17.16
CA VAL A 45 -4.94 10.66 -17.62
C VAL A 45 -4.01 9.46 -17.63
N THR A 46 -2.82 9.59 -18.20
CA THR A 46 -1.84 8.48 -18.27
C THR A 46 -1.27 8.14 -16.90
N GLY A 47 -0.93 9.14 -16.10
CA GLY A 47 -0.45 8.96 -14.72
C GLY A 47 -1.48 8.25 -13.86
N GLY A 48 -2.72 8.77 -13.83
CA GLY A 48 -3.80 8.16 -13.04
C GLY A 48 -4.19 6.75 -13.51
N SER A 49 -4.14 6.49 -14.81
CA SER A 49 -4.40 5.14 -15.33
C SER A 49 -3.28 4.17 -14.95
N THR A 50 -2.02 4.62 -15.03
CA THR A 50 -0.85 3.81 -14.67
C THR A 50 -0.85 3.50 -13.18
N SER A 51 -1.13 4.49 -12.31
CA SER A 51 -1.21 4.28 -10.87
C SER A 51 -2.37 3.36 -10.49
N ALA A 52 -3.53 3.50 -11.14
CA ALA A 52 -4.66 2.59 -10.94
C ALA A 52 -4.32 1.15 -11.31
N VAL A 53 -3.69 0.92 -12.47
CA VAL A 53 -3.26 -0.41 -12.91
C VAL A 53 -2.22 -1.00 -11.95
N MET A 54 -1.23 -0.20 -11.54
CA MET A 54 -0.21 -0.63 -10.59
C MET A 54 -0.79 -0.94 -9.22
N CYS A 55 -1.74 -0.15 -8.73
CA CYS A 55 -2.46 -0.41 -7.49
C CYS A 55 -3.20 -1.75 -7.54
N LEU A 56 -3.92 -2.02 -8.64
CA LEU A 56 -4.62 -3.29 -8.83
C LEU A 56 -3.65 -4.46 -8.90
N LEU A 57 -2.55 -4.33 -9.64
CA LEU A 57 -1.54 -5.36 -9.77
C LEU A 57 -0.91 -5.71 -8.42
N CYS A 58 -0.46 -4.70 -7.67
CA CYS A 58 0.11 -4.88 -6.35
C CYS A 58 -0.90 -5.55 -5.39
N ASN A 59 -2.15 -5.09 -5.41
CA ASN A 59 -3.23 -5.67 -4.62
C ASN A 59 -3.43 -7.17 -4.93
N THR A 60 -3.52 -7.52 -6.21
CA THR A 60 -3.67 -8.93 -6.64
C THR A 60 -2.46 -9.77 -6.25
N ILE A 61 -1.24 -9.27 -6.42
CA ILE A 61 -0.02 -9.99 -6.04
C ILE A 61 0.00 -10.21 -4.52
N TYR A 62 -0.30 -9.19 -3.72
CA TYR A 62 -0.30 -9.31 -2.27
C TYR A 62 -1.33 -10.31 -1.75
N LEU A 63 -2.55 -10.29 -2.29
CA LEU A 63 -3.57 -11.28 -1.96
C LEU A 63 -3.16 -12.69 -2.37
N THR A 64 -2.51 -12.84 -3.53
CA THR A 64 -2.00 -14.15 -3.99
C THR A 64 -0.92 -14.69 -3.07
N VAL A 65 0.05 -13.86 -2.67
CA VAL A 65 1.12 -14.25 -1.74
C VAL A 65 0.55 -14.57 -0.36
N SER A 66 -0.36 -13.75 0.15
CA SER A 66 -1.05 -14.00 1.43
C SER A 66 -1.82 -15.33 1.41
N SER A 67 -2.57 -15.60 0.34
CA SER A 67 -3.28 -16.87 0.15
C SER A 67 -2.34 -18.07 0.10
N LEU A 68 -1.19 -17.94 -0.58
CA LEU A 68 -0.16 -18.98 -0.62
C LEU A 68 0.40 -19.27 0.78
N ILE A 69 0.72 -18.23 1.57
CA ILE A 69 1.19 -18.37 2.95
C ILE A 69 0.12 -19.06 3.81
N SER A 70 -1.14 -18.64 3.68
CA SER A 70 -2.26 -19.20 4.44
C SER A 70 -2.52 -20.68 4.11
N SER A 71 -2.47 -21.02 2.81
CA SER A 71 -2.59 -22.40 2.33
C SER A 71 -1.46 -23.27 2.85
N PHE A 72 -0.21 -22.75 2.80
CA PHE A 72 0.94 -23.44 3.36
C PHE A 72 0.79 -23.68 4.87
N GLY A 73 0.38 -22.67 5.64
CA GLY A 73 0.14 -22.82 7.07
C GLY A 73 -0.94 -23.84 7.42
N SER A 74 -2.02 -23.86 6.63
CA SER A 74 -3.12 -24.82 6.80
C SER A 74 -2.68 -26.26 6.49
N GLU A 75 -1.96 -26.46 5.38
CA GLU A 75 -1.41 -27.76 4.99
C GLU A 75 -0.37 -28.26 6.01
N LEU A 76 0.50 -27.37 6.47
CA LEU A 76 1.52 -27.67 7.46
C LEU A 76 0.88 -28.13 8.79
N ASN A 77 -0.14 -27.41 9.27
CA ASN A 77 -0.90 -27.78 10.47
C ASN A 77 -1.59 -29.15 10.31
N GLN A 78 -2.16 -29.43 9.14
CA GLN A 78 -2.77 -30.73 8.86
C GLN A 78 -1.74 -31.87 8.86
N LYS A 79 -0.56 -31.66 8.27
CA LYS A 79 0.51 -32.66 8.25
C LYS A 79 1.07 -32.92 9.64
N PHE A 80 1.23 -31.90 10.48
CA PHE A 80 1.64 -32.08 11.87
C PHE A 80 0.67 -32.99 12.66
N LYS A 81 -0.63 -32.98 12.31
CA LYS A 81 -1.65 -33.83 12.95
C LYS A 81 -1.75 -35.25 12.39
N THR A 82 -1.28 -35.48 11.17
CA THR A 82 -1.58 -36.71 10.42
C THR A 82 -0.36 -37.53 9.99
N GLN A 83 0.84 -36.92 9.94
CA GLN A 83 2.05 -37.53 9.39
C GLN A 83 3.19 -37.53 10.40
N ASN A 84 4.12 -38.48 10.23
CA ASN A 84 5.36 -38.53 11.01
C ASN A 84 6.28 -37.39 10.61
N LEU A 85 6.80 -36.64 11.60
CA LEU A 85 7.62 -35.45 11.41
C LEU A 85 8.84 -35.67 10.50
N SER A 86 9.49 -36.83 10.59
CA SER A 86 10.71 -37.16 9.85
C SER A 86 10.49 -37.28 8.33
N GLU A 87 9.28 -37.62 7.89
CA GLU A 87 8.99 -37.93 6.48
C GLU A 87 8.76 -36.68 5.63
N PHE A 88 8.12 -35.65 6.18
CA PHE A 88 7.68 -34.49 5.39
C PHE A 88 8.45 -33.19 5.67
N LEU A 89 9.12 -33.08 6.82
CA LEU A 89 9.61 -31.78 7.31
C LEU A 89 10.71 -31.15 6.45
N PHE A 90 11.63 -31.94 5.88
CA PHE A 90 12.64 -31.43 4.95
C PHE A 90 12.02 -30.81 3.69
N LYS A 91 10.92 -31.38 3.20
CA LYS A 91 10.18 -30.83 2.06
C LYS A 91 9.52 -29.49 2.45
N GLU A 92 8.94 -29.40 3.64
CA GLU A 92 8.30 -28.16 4.09
C GLU A 92 9.28 -27.03 4.38
N ILE A 93 10.49 -27.32 4.87
CA ILE A 93 11.56 -26.32 4.97
C ILE A 93 11.87 -25.73 3.59
N LYS A 94 12.00 -26.59 2.57
CA LYS A 94 12.28 -26.15 1.20
C LYS A 94 11.13 -25.32 0.62
N ASN A 95 9.88 -25.72 0.89
CA ASN A 95 8.69 -24.98 0.48
C ASN A 95 8.64 -23.61 1.17
N PHE A 96 8.84 -23.57 2.49
CA PHE A 96 8.86 -22.33 3.27
C PHE A 96 9.94 -21.37 2.77
N LYS A 97 11.17 -21.86 2.54
CA LYS A 97 12.24 -21.06 1.96
C LYS A 97 11.85 -20.47 0.60
N SER A 98 11.12 -21.23 -0.22
CA SER A 98 10.63 -20.74 -1.51
C SER A 98 9.58 -19.63 -1.36
N ILE A 99 8.70 -19.72 -0.35
CA ILE A 99 7.72 -18.68 -0.01
C ILE A 99 8.41 -17.41 0.50
N VAL A 100 9.45 -17.54 1.32
CA VAL A 100 10.25 -16.40 1.80
C VAL A 100 10.91 -15.69 0.61
N LEU A 101 11.61 -16.43 -0.25
CA LEU A 101 12.26 -15.88 -1.44
C LEU A 101 11.25 -15.22 -2.40
N LEU A 102 10.05 -15.79 -2.54
CA LEU A 102 8.99 -15.20 -3.35
C LEU A 102 8.50 -13.87 -2.74
N THR A 103 8.28 -13.83 -1.43
CA THR A 103 7.86 -12.61 -0.73
C THR A 103 8.93 -11.52 -0.85
N GLU A 104 10.21 -11.87 -0.70
CA GLU A 104 11.34 -10.95 -0.89
C GLU A 104 11.41 -10.42 -2.32
N ALA A 105 11.27 -11.28 -3.33
CA ALA A 105 11.28 -10.87 -4.73
C ALA A 105 10.09 -9.94 -5.07
N VAL A 106 8.91 -10.19 -4.47
CA VAL A 106 7.74 -9.32 -4.61
C VAL A 106 7.99 -7.96 -3.96
N ASP A 107 8.57 -7.93 -2.76
CA ASP A 107 8.94 -6.68 -2.09
C ASP A 107 9.95 -5.89 -2.92
N GLU A 108 11.03 -6.53 -3.38
CA GLU A 108 12.06 -5.88 -4.20
C GLU A 108 11.51 -5.31 -5.51
N ALA A 109 10.60 -6.04 -6.17
CA ALA A 109 10.02 -5.60 -7.44
C ALA A 109 9.00 -4.46 -7.28
N LEU A 110 8.26 -4.42 -6.17
CA LEU A 110 7.14 -3.50 -5.99
C LEU A 110 7.41 -2.35 -5.01
N ASN A 111 8.45 -2.42 -4.18
CA ASN A 111 8.67 -1.48 -3.07
C ASN A 111 8.63 0.00 -3.50
N ALA A 112 9.28 0.36 -4.61
CA ALA A 112 9.34 1.72 -5.10
C ALA A 112 7.98 2.18 -5.63
N CYS A 113 7.29 1.30 -6.38
CA CYS A 113 5.93 1.58 -6.88
C CYS A 113 4.96 1.79 -5.71
N VAL A 114 5.03 0.92 -4.70
CA VAL A 114 4.22 1.01 -3.49
C VAL A 114 4.49 2.31 -2.76
N PHE A 115 5.76 2.70 -2.60
CA PHE A 115 6.12 3.99 -1.99
C PHE A 115 5.46 5.17 -2.71
N PHE A 116 5.57 5.22 -4.04
CA PHE A 116 4.95 6.30 -4.83
C PHE A 116 3.43 6.27 -4.77
N LEU A 117 2.80 5.09 -4.75
CA LEU A 117 1.35 4.96 -4.56
C LEU A 117 0.90 5.50 -3.20
N TYR A 118 1.63 5.19 -2.12
CA TYR A 118 1.35 5.75 -0.79
C TYR A 118 1.46 7.28 -0.80
N CYS A 119 2.53 7.83 -1.40
CA CYS A 119 2.70 9.28 -1.54
C CYS A 119 1.58 9.91 -2.37
N GLU A 120 1.17 9.27 -3.47
CA GLU A 120 0.07 9.73 -4.33
C GLU A 120 -1.25 9.75 -3.56
N PHE A 121 -1.61 8.65 -2.89
CA PHE A 121 -2.85 8.56 -2.10
C PHE A 121 -2.88 9.61 -1.00
N CYS A 122 -1.82 9.73 -0.19
CA CYS A 122 -1.74 10.74 0.86
C CYS A 122 -1.88 12.15 0.27
N SER A 123 -1.12 12.47 -0.78
CA SER A 123 -1.17 13.79 -1.43
C SER A 123 -2.57 14.09 -1.95
N MET A 124 -3.22 13.14 -2.63
CA MET A 124 -4.56 13.32 -3.16
C MET A 124 -5.61 13.51 -2.06
N ILE A 125 -5.48 12.81 -0.93
CA ILE A 125 -6.35 13.01 0.24
C ILE A 125 -6.19 14.45 0.79
N PHE A 126 -4.96 14.90 1.03
CA PHE A 126 -4.70 16.25 1.55
C PHE A 126 -5.11 17.37 0.58
N VAL A 127 -4.88 17.19 -0.72
CA VAL A 127 -5.36 18.14 -1.74
C VAL A 127 -6.89 18.18 -1.72
N THR A 128 -7.56 17.03 -1.66
CA THR A 128 -9.03 16.98 -1.64
C THR A 128 -9.63 17.73 -0.44
N ILE A 129 -9.02 17.59 0.74
CA ILE A 129 -9.40 18.35 1.95
C ILE A 129 -9.21 19.86 1.74
N SER A 130 -8.06 20.25 1.18
CA SER A 130 -7.73 21.65 0.93
C SER A 130 -8.73 22.30 -0.03
N LEU A 131 -9.14 21.56 -1.08
CA LEU A 131 -10.18 22.00 -2.01
C LEU A 131 -11.55 22.09 -1.34
N ALA A 132 -11.88 21.16 -0.44
CA ALA A 132 -13.15 21.16 0.27
C ALA A 132 -13.31 22.39 1.21
N ILE A 133 -12.19 22.86 1.78
CA ILE A 133 -12.16 24.00 2.71
C ILE A 133 -12.04 25.35 1.97
N SER A 134 -11.52 25.33 0.74
CA SER A 134 -11.33 26.53 -0.08
C SER A 134 -12.62 27.35 -0.25
N GLN A 135 -12.49 28.67 -0.10
CA GLN A 135 -13.59 29.63 -0.24
C GLN A 135 -13.77 30.11 -1.70
N GLU A 136 -12.97 29.61 -2.63
CA GLU A 136 -13.08 30.01 -4.03
C GLU A 136 -14.42 29.58 -4.62
N LYS A 137 -15.12 30.51 -5.30
CA LYS A 137 -16.47 30.31 -5.83
C LYS A 137 -16.59 29.07 -6.74
N SER A 138 -15.52 28.75 -7.47
CA SER A 138 -15.46 27.59 -8.36
C SER A 138 -15.64 26.25 -7.64
N PHE A 139 -15.22 26.15 -6.37
CA PHE A 139 -15.34 24.93 -5.56
C PHE A 139 -16.64 24.88 -4.74
N GLN A 140 -17.40 25.97 -4.71
CA GLN A 140 -18.61 26.07 -3.90
C GLN A 140 -19.88 25.55 -4.60
N SER A 141 -19.80 25.23 -5.90
CA SER A 141 -20.88 24.58 -6.63
C SER A 141 -21.20 23.20 -6.07
N ASP A 142 -22.48 22.82 -6.02
CA ASP A 142 -22.94 21.52 -5.52
C ASP A 142 -22.31 20.35 -6.28
N LEU A 143 -22.13 20.49 -7.60
CA LEU A 143 -21.44 19.48 -8.41
C LEU A 143 -19.96 19.34 -8.00
N ALA A 144 -19.27 20.46 -7.79
CA ALA A 144 -17.87 20.44 -7.35
C ALA A 144 -17.72 19.78 -5.97
N LYS A 145 -18.62 20.10 -5.02
CA LYS A 145 -18.66 19.47 -3.70
C LYS A 145 -18.89 17.96 -3.79
N LEU A 146 -19.81 17.52 -4.64
CA LEU A 146 -20.08 16.10 -4.87
C LEU A 146 -18.85 15.39 -5.45
N PHE A 147 -18.17 15.99 -6.43
CA PHE A 147 -16.93 15.45 -7.00
C PHE A 147 -15.79 15.38 -5.99
N ILE A 148 -15.63 16.40 -5.13
CA ILE A 148 -14.62 16.42 -4.06
C ILE A 148 -14.91 15.30 -3.06
N ALA A 149 -16.15 15.18 -2.58
CA ALA A 149 -16.56 14.12 -1.65
C ALA A 149 -16.35 12.72 -2.25
N TRP A 150 -16.74 12.52 -3.51
CA TRP A 150 -16.55 11.26 -4.22
C TRP A 150 -15.07 10.89 -4.38
N ASN A 151 -14.22 11.86 -4.74
CA ASN A 151 -12.77 11.64 -4.81
C ASN A 151 -12.21 11.27 -3.43
N PHE A 152 -12.59 11.99 -2.38
CA PHE A 152 -12.12 11.70 -1.02
C PHE A 152 -12.45 10.25 -0.60
N ILE A 153 -13.70 9.84 -0.80
CA ILE A 153 -14.17 8.48 -0.47
C ILE A 153 -13.39 7.44 -1.26
N ASN A 154 -13.22 7.63 -2.58
CA ASN A 154 -12.48 6.68 -3.41
C ASN A 154 -11.01 6.58 -3.03
N GLN A 155 -10.34 7.70 -2.75
CA GLN A 155 -8.93 7.69 -2.36
C GLN A 155 -8.74 6.99 -1.02
N LEU A 156 -9.61 7.25 -0.04
CA LEU A 156 -9.59 6.53 1.24
C LEU A 156 -9.87 5.03 1.07
N TYR A 157 -10.82 4.67 0.23
CA TYR A 157 -11.17 3.27 -0.04
C TYR A 157 -10.02 2.51 -0.70
N LEU A 158 -9.39 3.10 -1.72
CA LEU A 158 -8.22 2.51 -2.39
C LEU A 158 -7.04 2.39 -1.43
N PHE A 159 -6.74 3.44 -0.68
CA PHE A 159 -5.70 3.46 0.33
C PHE A 159 -5.90 2.39 1.41
N TYR A 160 -7.14 2.24 1.89
CA TYR A 160 -7.52 1.20 2.85
C TYR A 160 -7.32 -0.20 2.28
N ASN A 161 -7.92 -0.51 1.11
CA ASN A 161 -7.81 -1.83 0.50
C ASN A 161 -6.36 -2.21 0.23
N PHE A 162 -5.57 -1.26 -0.30
CA PHE A 162 -4.16 -1.46 -0.58
C PHE A 162 -3.38 -1.80 0.69
N THR A 163 -3.63 -1.06 1.77
CA THR A 163 -3.01 -1.29 3.08
C THR A 163 -3.43 -2.64 3.67
N ILE A 164 -4.71 -3.01 3.57
CA ILE A 164 -5.22 -4.29 4.07
C ILE A 164 -4.56 -5.45 3.35
N SER A 165 -4.47 -5.41 2.02
CA SER A 165 -3.87 -6.48 1.25
C SER A 165 -2.37 -6.63 1.53
N GLY A 166 -1.63 -5.54 1.67
CA GLY A 166 -0.23 -5.60 2.09
C GLY A 166 -0.08 -6.16 3.51
N SER A 167 -0.94 -5.73 4.44
CA SER A 167 -0.92 -6.22 5.83
C SER A 167 -1.28 -7.71 5.95
N ALA A 168 -2.06 -8.26 5.01
CA ALA A 168 -2.45 -9.67 5.03
C ALA A 168 -1.25 -10.62 4.90
N ILE A 169 -0.18 -10.23 4.21
CA ILE A 169 1.07 -11.02 4.16
C ILE A 169 1.68 -11.12 5.55
N LEU A 170 1.78 -9.98 6.25
CA LEU A 170 2.33 -9.91 7.60
C LEU A 170 1.46 -10.73 8.58
N GLU A 171 0.14 -10.59 8.52
CA GLU A 171 -0.79 -11.31 9.39
C GLU A 171 -0.74 -12.82 9.18
N GLU A 172 -0.72 -13.29 7.93
CA GLU A 172 -0.58 -14.72 7.63
C GLU A 172 0.82 -15.24 8.01
N GLY A 173 1.86 -14.41 7.87
CA GLY A 173 3.21 -14.74 8.36
C GLY A 173 3.26 -14.93 9.87
N GLU A 174 2.60 -14.06 10.64
CA GLU A 174 2.49 -14.19 12.09
C GLU A 174 1.63 -15.40 12.52
N LYS A 175 0.55 -15.71 11.78
CA LYS A 175 -0.21 -16.96 12.01
C LYS A 175 0.64 -18.20 11.76
N LEU A 176 1.44 -18.20 10.69
CA LEU A 176 2.33 -19.31 10.38
C LEU A 176 3.38 -19.53 11.47
N LYS A 177 3.94 -18.45 12.05
CA LYS A 177 4.83 -18.54 13.21
C LYS A 177 4.16 -19.20 14.40
N LYS A 178 2.90 -18.86 14.69
CA LYS A 178 2.12 -19.50 15.78
C LYS A 178 1.92 -20.99 15.54
N VAL A 179 1.58 -21.40 14.31
CA VAL A 179 1.49 -22.83 13.95
C VAL A 179 2.80 -23.55 14.23
N GLY A 180 3.95 -22.95 13.85
CA GLY A 180 5.26 -23.52 14.17
C GLY A 180 5.52 -23.66 15.67
N LEU A 181 5.11 -22.68 16.47
CA LEU A 181 5.32 -22.65 17.94
C LEU A 181 4.39 -23.58 18.72
N GLU A 182 3.19 -23.88 18.22
CA GLU A 182 2.21 -24.75 18.88
C GLU A 182 2.50 -26.25 18.66
N CYS A 183 3.17 -26.61 17.55
CA CYS A 183 3.50 -27.99 17.21
C CYS A 183 4.46 -28.76 18.14
N PRO A 184 5.48 -28.17 18.80
CA PRO A 184 6.37 -28.91 19.69
C PRO A 184 5.62 -29.47 20.91
N GLN A 185 4.53 -28.82 21.35
CA GLN A 185 3.72 -29.26 22.49
C GLN A 185 2.95 -30.54 22.17
N GLU A 186 2.31 -30.62 21.00
CA GLU A 186 1.58 -31.82 20.56
C GLU A 186 2.52 -32.97 20.16
N VAL A 187 3.67 -32.65 19.54
CA VAL A 187 4.68 -33.64 19.16
C VAL A 187 5.34 -34.27 20.39
N SER A 188 5.54 -33.51 21.48
CA SER A 188 6.09 -34.05 22.74
C SER A 188 5.20 -35.10 23.41
N GLN A 189 3.88 -35.03 23.19
CA GLN A 189 2.92 -35.97 23.77
C GLN A 189 2.81 -37.27 22.95
N ASN A 190 3.01 -37.20 21.64
CA ASN A 190 2.86 -38.36 20.74
C ASN A 190 4.16 -39.15 20.48
N THR A 191 5.33 -38.68 20.92
CA THR A 191 6.65 -39.20 20.47
C THR A 191 7.36 -40.16 21.42
N CYS A 192 6.66 -40.89 22.29
CA CYS A 192 7.28 -41.72 23.34
C CYS A 192 8.19 -42.89 22.86
N PHE A 193 8.26 -43.29 21.57
CA PHE A 193 8.73 -44.67 21.27
C PHE A 193 10.01 -44.99 20.45
N ILE A 194 10.74 -44.11 19.75
CA ILE A 194 11.95 -44.58 18.96
C ILE A 194 13.15 -43.61 18.98
N PRO A 195 14.38 -43.95 19.46
CA PRO A 195 15.45 -42.96 19.74
C PRO A 195 16.34 -42.50 18.57
N ASN A 196 16.60 -43.30 17.54
CA ASN A 196 17.75 -43.05 16.64
C ASN A 196 17.51 -42.14 15.41
N GLU A 197 16.27 -41.99 14.93
CA GLU A 197 15.94 -41.05 13.83
C GLU A 197 15.42 -39.68 14.32
N LYS A 198 15.19 -39.57 15.64
CA LYS A 198 14.60 -38.39 16.28
C LYS A 198 15.53 -37.17 16.26
N ASP A 199 16.84 -37.36 16.39
CA ASP A 199 17.76 -36.22 16.50
C ASP A 199 17.80 -35.37 15.23
N LYS A 200 17.67 -36.00 14.04
CA LYS A 200 17.64 -35.28 12.77
C LYS A 200 16.30 -34.58 12.52
N SER A 201 15.17 -35.19 12.89
CA SER A 201 13.84 -34.60 12.70
C SER A 201 13.56 -33.47 13.68
N VAL A 202 14.04 -33.58 14.92
CA VAL A 202 13.98 -32.52 15.94
C VAL A 202 14.87 -31.35 15.55
N MET A 203 16.10 -31.61 15.09
CA MET A 203 16.99 -30.54 14.58
C MET A 203 16.39 -29.84 13.36
N ALA A 204 15.84 -30.58 12.41
CA ALA A 204 15.18 -30.01 11.25
C ALA A 204 13.93 -29.19 11.65
N PHE A 205 13.17 -29.64 12.64
CA PHE A 205 12.07 -28.87 13.21
C PHE A 205 12.54 -27.56 13.84
N PHE A 206 13.62 -27.57 14.63
CA PHE A 206 14.22 -26.34 15.16
C PHE A 206 14.77 -25.43 14.05
N LEU A 207 15.26 -25.98 12.95
CA LEU A 207 15.66 -25.19 11.77
C LEU A 207 14.46 -24.55 11.07
N LEU A 208 13.33 -25.27 10.94
CA LEU A 208 12.09 -24.71 10.42
C LEU A 208 11.57 -23.60 11.33
N LEU A 209 11.56 -23.84 12.64
CA LEU A 209 11.14 -22.88 13.67
C LEU A 209 12.05 -21.64 13.70
N GLY A 210 13.37 -21.85 13.65
CA GLY A 210 14.34 -20.76 13.55
C GLY A 210 14.15 -19.97 12.26
N SER A 211 14.00 -20.65 11.13
CA SER A 211 13.77 -19.99 9.85
C SER A 211 12.45 -19.21 9.80
N THR A 212 11.37 -19.73 10.38
CA THR A 212 10.08 -19.01 10.46
C THR A 212 10.13 -17.84 11.44
N ARG A 213 10.89 -17.96 12.54
CA ARG A 213 11.05 -16.89 13.52
C ARG A 213 11.88 -15.74 12.97
N ASP A 214 12.99 -16.07 12.31
CA ASP A 214 14.00 -15.09 11.90
C ASP A 214 13.64 -14.44 10.55
N ASN A 215 12.85 -15.10 9.70
CA ASN A 215 12.37 -14.53 8.44
C ASN A 215 11.00 -13.84 8.64
N LEU A 216 10.99 -12.51 8.63
CA LEU A 216 9.76 -11.73 8.62
C LEU A 216 9.16 -11.70 7.22
N LEU A 217 8.09 -12.47 6.99
CA LEU A 217 7.23 -12.34 5.81
C LEU A 217 6.52 -10.99 5.87
N ARG A 218 7.09 -9.98 5.21
CA ARG A 218 6.57 -8.62 5.19
C ARG A 218 6.87 -7.97 3.86
N VAL A 219 6.05 -6.99 3.51
CA VAL A 219 6.26 -6.10 2.36
C VAL A 219 6.41 -4.67 2.85
N THR A 220 7.15 -3.86 2.11
CA THR A 220 7.58 -2.53 2.49
C THR A 220 7.25 -1.50 1.41
N GLY A 221 7.06 -0.25 1.83
CA GLY A 221 7.06 0.89 0.93
C GLY A 221 8.46 1.48 0.83
N GLY A 222 9.16 1.21 -0.27
CA GLY A 222 10.50 1.75 -0.56
C GLY A 222 11.57 1.37 0.47
N GLY A 223 11.38 0.26 1.21
CA GLY A 223 12.23 -0.10 2.35
C GLY A 223 12.13 0.83 3.57
N MET A 224 11.25 1.85 3.54
CA MET A 224 11.14 2.86 4.59
C MET A 224 10.14 2.49 5.68
N PHE A 225 9.05 1.83 5.31
CA PHE A 225 7.99 1.44 6.24
C PHE A 225 7.45 0.06 5.87
N VAL A 226 7.00 -0.69 6.87
CA VAL A 226 6.31 -1.97 6.69
C VAL A 226 4.84 -1.71 6.45
N ILE A 227 4.25 -2.32 5.42
CA ILE A 227 2.82 -2.15 5.13
C ILE A 227 2.00 -2.91 6.17
N ASP A 228 1.43 -2.17 7.12
CA ASP A 228 0.55 -2.71 8.14
C ASP A 228 -0.71 -1.85 8.33
N LYS A 229 -1.67 -2.36 9.11
CA LYS A 229 -2.91 -1.62 9.42
C LYS A 229 -2.67 -0.35 10.24
N THR A 230 -1.53 -0.23 10.90
CA THR A 230 -1.22 0.94 11.74
C THR A 230 -0.94 2.17 10.87
N ILE A 231 -0.31 2.00 9.70
CA ILE A 231 -0.11 3.08 8.73
C ILE A 231 -1.44 3.73 8.34
N PHE A 232 -2.47 2.92 8.10
CA PHE A 232 -3.80 3.46 7.78
C PHE A 232 -4.30 4.38 8.90
N LEU A 233 -4.25 3.90 10.15
CA LEU A 233 -4.68 4.68 11.31
C LEU A 233 -3.84 5.95 11.49
N THR A 234 -2.53 5.88 11.28
CA THR A 234 -1.64 7.05 11.34
C THR A 234 -2.02 8.10 10.30
N VAL A 235 -2.28 7.71 9.06
CA VAL A 235 -2.68 8.63 8.00
C VAL A 235 -4.06 9.23 8.26
N ILE A 236 -5.03 8.44 8.72
CA ILE A 236 -6.35 8.97 9.11
C ILE A 236 -6.24 10.00 10.24
N ASN A 237 -5.42 9.73 11.26
CA ASN A 237 -5.18 10.68 12.33
C ASN A 237 -4.56 11.99 11.79
N ALA A 238 -3.55 11.89 10.92
CA ALA A 238 -2.94 13.05 10.28
C ALA A 238 -3.94 13.85 9.43
N VAL A 239 -4.82 13.16 8.69
CA VAL A 239 -5.89 13.74 7.89
C VAL A 239 -6.88 14.52 8.75
N VAL A 240 -7.32 13.95 9.88
CA VAL A 240 -8.22 14.62 10.81
C VAL A 240 -7.55 15.86 11.42
N THR A 241 -6.32 15.72 11.91
CA THR A 241 -5.55 16.85 12.46
C THR A 241 -5.37 17.97 11.43
N TYR A 242 -4.95 17.65 10.22
CA TYR A 242 -4.80 18.61 9.13
C TYR A 242 -6.11 19.31 8.79
N SER A 243 -7.21 18.55 8.70
CA SER A 243 -8.53 19.11 8.39
C SER A 243 -8.97 20.14 9.43
N VAL A 244 -8.74 19.86 10.72
CA VAL A 244 -9.06 20.79 11.82
C VAL A 244 -8.19 22.05 11.73
N ILE A 245 -6.89 21.92 11.50
CA ILE A 245 -5.97 23.06 11.36
C ILE A 245 -6.38 23.94 10.19
N MET A 246 -6.63 23.34 9.02
CA MET A 246 -7.04 24.07 7.82
C MET A 246 -8.38 24.78 8.04
N PHE A 247 -9.34 24.13 8.69
CA PHE A 247 -10.62 24.76 9.01
C PHE A 247 -10.46 25.97 9.93
N GLN A 248 -9.61 25.87 10.95
CA GLN A 248 -9.32 26.98 11.88
C GLN A 248 -8.64 28.15 11.15
N LEU A 249 -7.64 27.89 10.30
CA LEU A 249 -6.95 28.92 9.53
C LEU A 249 -7.90 29.67 8.59
N SER A 250 -8.75 28.93 7.86
CA SER A 250 -9.75 29.54 6.97
C SER A 250 -10.84 30.33 7.70
N TYR A 251 -11.06 30.08 9.00
CA TYR A 251 -11.98 30.87 9.80
C TYR A 251 -11.35 32.18 10.29
N VAL A 252 -10.05 32.19 10.60
CA VAL A 252 -9.31 33.39 11.02
C VAL A 252 -9.27 34.43 9.91
N GLU A 253 -9.09 34.02 8.64
CA GLU A 253 -9.10 34.94 7.49
C GLU A 253 -10.45 35.64 7.23
N LYS A 254 -11.54 35.19 7.87
CA LYS A 254 -12.88 35.80 7.73
C LYS A 254 -13.16 36.91 8.74
N LYS A 255 -12.31 37.11 9.75
CA LYS A 255 -12.44 38.19 10.75
C LYS A 255 -11.54 39.36 10.39
#